data_AF-A0A523TDW5-F1
#
_entry.id   AF-A0A523TDW5-F1
#
_cell.length_a   1.000
_cell.length_b   1.000
_cell.length_c   1.000
_cell.angle_alpha   90.00
_cell.angle_beta   90.00
_cell.angle_gamma   90.00
#
_symmetry.space_group_name_H-M   'P 1'
#
loop_
_entity.id
_entity.type
_entity.pdbx_description
1 polymer ?
#
loop_
_entity_poly.entity_id
_entity_poly.type
_entity_poly.pdbx_seq_one_letter_code
_entity_poly.pdbx_strand_id
1 'polypeptide(L)'
;MSRYVKRDVPFELVEIDIQDADDKQLIKISSELGIGLNLTEMKLVKDYFSRKKRNPTDVELQTIGQTWSEHCYHKTFKGDIKTPEGEIRSLFKTYIAKATEELDPSWCISVFEDNAGIIEFDGNHAIAAKVETHNHPSAIEPFGGAATGPGGVIRDILAV
;
A
#
# COMPACT_ATOMS: atom_id res chain seq x y z
N MET A 1 -21.19 10.92 -23.10
CA MET A 1 -21.41 11.73 -21.89
C MET A 1 -20.21 11.55 -20.97
N SER A 2 -19.86 12.56 -20.17
CA SER A 2 -18.78 12.44 -19.18
C SER A 2 -19.14 11.37 -18.15
N ARG A 3 -18.18 10.54 -17.73
CA ARG A 3 -18.36 9.60 -16.61
C ARG A 3 -18.16 10.26 -15.24
N TYR A 4 -17.90 11.57 -15.21
CA TYR A 4 -17.58 12.32 -14.01
C TYR A 4 -18.72 13.31 -13.70
N VAL A 5 -19.34 13.16 -12.53
CA VAL A 5 -20.48 13.95 -12.07
C VAL A 5 -20.09 14.72 -10.81
N LYS A 6 -20.01 16.06 -10.91
CA LYS A 6 -19.70 16.92 -9.75
C LYS A 6 -20.88 16.95 -8.77
N ARG A 7 -20.60 16.83 -7.48
CA ARG A 7 -21.58 16.92 -6.37
C ARG A 7 -21.73 18.37 -5.88
N ASP A 8 -22.92 18.69 -5.38
CA ASP A 8 -23.26 20.01 -4.82
C ASP A 8 -22.87 20.07 -3.33
N VAL A 9 -21.57 20.26 -3.11
CA VAL A 9 -20.94 20.39 -1.78
C VAL A 9 -19.92 21.55 -1.83
N PRO A 10 -19.50 22.14 -0.69
CA PRO A 10 -18.64 23.34 -0.70
C PRO A 10 -17.22 23.12 -1.22
N PHE A 11 -16.85 21.88 -1.52
CA PHE A 11 -15.58 21.49 -2.12
C PHE A 11 -15.82 20.72 -3.42
N GLU A 12 -14.78 20.53 -4.21
CA GLU A 12 -14.88 19.69 -5.40
C GLU A 12 -14.97 18.22 -4.99
N LEU A 13 -16.06 17.57 -5.40
CA LEU A 13 -16.30 16.15 -5.20
C LEU A 13 -16.91 15.59 -6.47
N VAL A 14 -16.24 14.61 -7.06
CA VAL A 14 -16.67 13.99 -8.33
C VAL A 14 -17.09 12.56 -8.07
N GLU A 15 -18.29 12.20 -8.53
CA GLU A 15 -18.74 10.82 -8.62
C GLU A 15 -18.38 10.24 -9.99
N ILE A 16 -17.82 9.03 -10.01
CA ILE A 16 -17.34 8.38 -11.22
C ILE A 16 -18.29 7.24 -11.60
N ASP A 17 -18.94 7.38 -12.73
CA ASP A 17 -19.81 6.35 -13.29
C ASP A 17 -19.01 5.16 -13.82
N ILE A 18 -18.96 4.09 -13.02
CA ILE A 18 -18.23 2.86 -13.35
C ILE A 18 -19.13 1.65 -13.64
N GLN A 19 -20.43 1.73 -13.37
CA GLN A 19 -21.36 0.60 -13.48
C GLN A 19 -21.41 0.01 -14.88
N ASP A 20 -21.52 0.88 -15.89
CA ASP A 20 -21.59 0.49 -17.29
C ASP A 20 -20.26 0.73 -18.03
N ALA A 21 -19.15 0.89 -17.29
CA ALA A 21 -17.83 1.05 -17.89
C ALA A 21 -17.35 -0.29 -18.47
N ASP A 22 -16.96 -0.27 -19.75
CA ASP A 22 -16.23 -1.37 -20.39
C ASP A 22 -14.75 -1.38 -19.94
N ASP A 23 -14.01 -2.43 -20.31
CA ASP A 23 -12.62 -2.62 -19.91
C ASP A 23 -11.70 -1.45 -20.33
N LYS A 24 -11.94 -0.84 -21.50
CA LYS A 24 -11.15 0.31 -21.97
C LYS A 24 -11.46 1.55 -21.15
N GLN A 25 -12.72 1.75 -20.80
CA GLN A 25 -13.18 2.86 -19.98
C GLN A 25 -12.68 2.74 -18.53
N LEU A 26 -12.64 1.52 -17.97
CA LEU A 26 -12.05 1.27 -16.65
C LEU A 26 -10.57 1.64 -16.61
N ILE A 27 -9.79 1.22 -17.62
CA ILE A 27 -8.37 1.58 -17.73
C ILE A 27 -8.22 3.09 -17.89
N LYS A 28 -9.08 3.72 -18.71
CA LYS A 28 -9.06 5.17 -18.92
C LYS A 28 -9.31 5.93 -17.61
N ILE A 29 -10.29 5.52 -16.81
CA ILE A 29 -10.57 6.11 -15.49
C ILE A 29 -9.34 6.00 -14.58
N SER A 30 -8.72 4.82 -14.51
CA SER A 30 -7.52 4.61 -13.68
C SER A 30 -6.37 5.55 -14.09
N SER A 31 -6.17 5.73 -15.40
CA SER A 31 -5.16 6.63 -15.96
C SER A 31 -5.47 8.10 -15.69
N GLU A 32 -6.72 8.54 -15.94
CA GLU A 32 -7.14 9.94 -15.76
C GLU A 32 -7.07 10.37 -14.29
N LEU A 33 -7.37 9.47 -13.34
CA LEU A 33 -7.27 9.74 -11.91
C LEU A 33 -5.85 9.53 -11.35
N GLY A 34 -4.93 8.92 -12.11
CA GLY A 34 -3.58 8.63 -11.65
C GLY A 34 -3.50 7.63 -10.49
N ILE A 35 -4.47 6.72 -10.37
CA ILE A 35 -4.60 5.80 -9.22
C ILE A 35 -3.84 4.48 -9.38
N GLY A 36 -3.24 4.24 -10.55
CA GLY A 36 -2.34 3.11 -10.78
C GLY A 36 -2.98 1.71 -10.69
N LEU A 37 -4.31 1.61 -10.70
CA LEU A 37 -5.02 0.34 -10.64
C LEU A 37 -5.05 -0.34 -12.02
N ASN A 38 -4.71 -1.63 -12.06
CA ASN A 38 -4.80 -2.41 -13.29
C ASN A 38 -6.26 -2.82 -13.61
N LEU A 39 -6.48 -3.43 -14.77
CA LEU A 39 -7.83 -3.82 -15.21
C LEU A 39 -8.54 -4.77 -14.22
N THR A 40 -7.82 -5.74 -13.66
CA THR A 40 -8.38 -6.69 -12.69
C THR A 40 -8.82 -5.98 -11.42
N GLU A 41 -8.01 -5.06 -10.91
CA GLU A 41 -8.33 -4.25 -9.73
C GLU A 41 -9.51 -3.31 -10.00
N MET A 42 -9.54 -2.66 -11.16
CA MET A 42 -10.67 -1.82 -11.55
C MET A 42 -11.98 -2.61 -11.71
N LYS A 43 -11.92 -3.87 -12.18
CA LYS A 43 -13.08 -4.76 -12.21
C LYS A 43 -13.56 -5.11 -10.80
N LEU A 44 -12.65 -5.40 -9.87
CA LEU A 44 -13.01 -5.66 -8.46
C LEU A 44 -13.66 -4.44 -7.79
N VAL A 45 -13.14 -3.25 -8.07
CA VAL A 45 -13.73 -1.98 -7.64
C VAL A 45 -15.13 -1.82 -8.22
N LYS A 46 -15.29 -2.01 -9.54
CA LYS A 46 -16.61 -2.00 -10.21
C LYS A 46 -17.57 -2.96 -9.53
N ASP A 47 -17.20 -4.22 -9.37
CA ASP A 47 -18.04 -5.24 -8.75
C ASP A 47 -18.44 -4.87 -7.31
N TYR A 48 -17.54 -4.29 -6.53
CA TYR A 48 -17.82 -3.81 -5.18
C TYR A 48 -18.91 -2.73 -5.18
N PHE A 49 -18.73 -1.70 -6.01
CA PHE A 49 -19.67 -0.58 -6.09
C PHE A 49 -21.00 -0.97 -6.75
N SER A 50 -21.00 -1.91 -7.69
CA SER A 50 -22.21 -2.55 -8.22
C SER A 50 -23.02 -3.24 -7.14
N ARG A 51 -22.38 -4.02 -6.25
CA ARG A 51 -23.07 -4.63 -5.09
C ARG A 51 -23.61 -3.59 -4.11
N LYS A 52 -22.92 -2.46 -3.96
CA LYS A 52 -23.38 -1.31 -3.15
C LYS A 52 -24.48 -0.49 -3.82
N LYS A 53 -24.80 -0.75 -5.09
CA LYS A 53 -25.81 -0.03 -5.89
C LYS A 53 -25.55 1.48 -5.95
N ARG A 54 -24.28 1.88 -6.01
CA ARG A 54 -23.87 3.29 -6.18
C ARG A 54 -22.54 3.40 -6.89
N ASN A 55 -22.23 4.58 -7.39
CA ASN A 55 -20.92 4.89 -7.93
C ASN A 55 -19.95 5.31 -6.80
N PRO A 56 -18.63 5.12 -6.98
CA PRO A 56 -17.63 5.69 -6.10
C PRO A 56 -17.46 7.19 -6.34
N THR A 57 -17.00 7.87 -5.30
CA THR A 57 -16.41 9.20 -5.40
C THR A 57 -14.93 9.10 -5.77
N ASP A 58 -14.36 10.21 -6.26
CA ASP A 58 -12.95 10.37 -6.55
C ASP A 58 -12.08 10.04 -5.34
N VAL A 59 -12.42 10.53 -4.15
CA VAL A 59 -11.68 10.27 -2.91
C VAL A 59 -11.71 8.79 -2.52
N GLU A 60 -12.81 8.08 -2.77
CA GLU A 60 -12.88 6.63 -2.54
C GLU A 60 -11.95 5.88 -3.50
N LEU A 61 -11.93 6.24 -4.79
CA LEU A 61 -11.02 5.64 -5.77
C LEU A 61 -9.55 5.98 -5.48
N GLN A 62 -9.25 7.20 -5.07
CA GLN A 62 -7.91 7.60 -4.65
C GLN A 62 -7.46 6.80 -3.43
N THR A 63 -8.33 6.63 -2.43
CA THR A 63 -8.04 5.83 -1.24
C THR A 63 -7.70 4.38 -1.61
N ILE A 64 -8.48 3.78 -2.50
CA ILE A 64 -8.20 2.42 -3.00
C ILE A 64 -6.87 2.40 -3.78
N GLY A 65 -6.63 3.38 -4.65
CA GLY A 65 -5.39 3.50 -5.42
C GLY A 65 -4.14 3.54 -4.54
N GLN A 66 -4.17 4.36 -3.48
CA GLN A 66 -3.05 4.46 -2.53
C GLN A 66 -2.87 3.15 -1.74
N THR A 67 -3.94 2.63 -1.15
CA THR A 67 -3.87 1.45 -0.27
C THR A 67 -3.54 0.15 -1.02
N TRP A 68 -3.92 0.06 -2.29
CA TRP A 68 -3.61 -1.07 -3.17
C TRP A 68 -2.37 -0.82 -4.03
N SER A 69 -1.63 0.27 -3.83
CA SER A 69 -0.36 0.48 -4.51
C SER A 69 0.67 -0.59 -4.13
N GLU A 70 1.69 -0.78 -4.96
CA GLU A 70 2.75 -1.73 -4.60
C GLU A 70 3.49 -1.31 -3.33
N HIS A 71 3.75 -0.01 -3.21
CA HIS A 71 4.43 0.58 -2.05
C HIS A 71 3.69 0.30 -0.73
N CYS A 72 2.35 0.33 -0.72
CA CYS A 72 1.58 0.07 0.49
C CYS A 72 1.30 -1.42 0.71
N TYR A 73 0.85 -2.12 -0.33
CA TYR A 73 0.36 -3.49 -0.17
C TYR A 73 1.47 -4.54 -0.17
N HIS A 74 2.63 -4.23 -0.76
CA HIS A 74 3.76 -5.15 -0.93
C HIS A 74 3.37 -6.43 -1.70
N LYS A 75 2.69 -6.27 -2.84
CA LYS A 75 2.23 -7.35 -3.73
C LYS A 75 3.38 -8.24 -4.16
N THR A 76 4.56 -7.69 -4.49
CA THR A 76 5.71 -8.50 -4.91
C THR A 76 6.19 -9.41 -3.78
N PHE A 77 6.27 -8.89 -2.56
CA PHE A 77 6.71 -9.66 -1.39
C PHE A 77 5.69 -10.70 -0.93
N LYS A 78 4.39 -10.47 -1.19
CA LYS A 78 3.29 -11.38 -0.83
C LYS A 78 2.93 -12.38 -1.94
N GLY A 79 3.23 -12.06 -3.19
CA GLY A 79 2.86 -12.86 -4.35
C GLY A 79 3.70 -14.12 -4.53
N ASP A 80 3.18 -15.04 -5.35
CA ASP A 80 3.93 -16.22 -5.80
C ASP A 80 4.79 -15.85 -7.02
N ILE A 81 6.06 -16.26 -7.00
CA ILE A 81 7.05 -15.95 -8.03
C ILE A 81 7.51 -17.24 -8.70
N LYS A 82 7.36 -17.31 -10.02
CA LYS A 82 7.88 -18.41 -10.84
C LYS A 82 9.24 -18.03 -11.40
N THR A 83 10.25 -18.84 -11.11
CA THR A 83 11.61 -18.71 -11.64
C THR A 83 11.96 -19.96 -12.46
N PRO A 84 13.05 -19.93 -13.26
CA PRO A 84 13.54 -21.14 -13.93
C PRO A 84 13.87 -22.30 -12.98
N GLU A 85 14.21 -22.00 -11.73
CA GLU A 85 14.61 -22.97 -10.70
C GLU A 85 13.43 -23.50 -9.88
N GLY A 86 12.25 -22.89 -9.96
CA GLY A 86 11.06 -23.33 -9.24
C GLY A 86 10.06 -22.22 -8.94
N GLU A 87 9.20 -22.46 -7.96
CA GLU A 87 8.20 -21.50 -7.49
C GLU A 87 8.51 -21.08 -6.05
N ILE A 88 8.53 -19.77 -5.81
CA ILE A 88 8.71 -19.16 -4.49
C ILE A 88 7.35 -18.62 -4.05
N ARG A 89 6.83 -19.12 -2.93
CA ARG A 89 5.54 -18.67 -2.36
C ARG A 89 5.76 -17.53 -1.38
N SER A 90 5.57 -16.28 -1.81
CA SER A 90 5.87 -15.06 -1.04
C SER A 90 7.33 -14.97 -0.59
N LEU A 91 8.04 -13.95 -1.08
CA LEU A 91 9.40 -13.63 -0.61
C LEU A 91 9.42 -13.39 0.90
N PHE A 92 8.44 -12.63 1.41
CA PHE A 92 8.31 -12.32 2.82
C PHE A 92 8.17 -13.57 3.67
N LYS A 93 7.18 -14.43 3.36
CA LYS A 93 6.96 -15.65 4.14
C LYS A 93 8.12 -16.62 4.05
N THR A 94 8.64 -16.84 2.84
CA THR A 94 9.66 -17.87 2.58
C THR A 94 11.01 -17.51 3.18
N TYR A 95 11.46 -16.25 3.06
CA TYR A 95 12.84 -15.87 3.37
C TYR A 95 12.99 -14.98 4.60
N ILE A 96 11.92 -14.34 5.08
CA ILE A 96 11.98 -13.40 6.21
C ILE A 96 11.21 -13.94 7.41
N ALA A 97 9.90 -14.15 7.26
CA ALA A 97 9.04 -14.58 8.36
C ALA A 97 9.42 -15.98 8.86
N LYS A 98 9.60 -16.94 7.93
CA LYS A 98 9.98 -18.31 8.28
C LYS A 98 11.25 -18.39 9.13
N ALA A 99 12.30 -17.64 8.79
CA ALA A 99 13.53 -17.65 9.56
C ALA A 99 13.33 -17.11 10.99
N THR A 100 12.47 -16.09 11.13
CA THR A 100 12.11 -15.52 12.43
C THR A 100 11.29 -16.52 13.26
N GLU A 101 10.30 -17.17 12.64
CA GLU A 101 9.46 -18.21 13.26
C GLU A 101 10.25 -19.46 13.66
N GLU A 102 11.22 -19.89 12.85
CA GLU A 102 12.02 -21.09 13.15
C GLU A 102 13.06 -20.85 14.24
N LEU A 103 13.62 -19.64 14.33
CA LEU A 103 14.59 -19.27 15.36
C LEU A 103 13.91 -18.96 16.70
N ASP A 104 12.70 -18.38 16.66
CA ASP A 104 11.87 -17.99 17.80
C ASP A 104 12.67 -17.45 19.01
N PRO A 105 13.49 -16.40 18.81
CA PRO A 105 14.30 -15.87 19.89
C PRO A 105 13.41 -15.19 20.94
N SER A 106 13.50 -15.66 22.18
CA SER A 106 12.74 -15.11 23.32
C SER A 106 12.90 -13.60 23.56
N TRP A 107 13.99 -13.00 23.07
CA TRP A 107 14.25 -11.56 23.17
C TRP A 107 13.56 -10.73 22.07
N CYS A 108 12.89 -11.34 21.10
CA CYS A 108 12.05 -10.62 20.14
C CYS A 108 10.67 -10.36 20.76
N ILE A 109 10.37 -9.11 21.10
CA ILE A 109 9.12 -8.71 21.77
C ILE A 109 8.00 -8.46 20.75
N SER A 110 8.30 -7.78 19.64
CA SER A 110 7.35 -7.50 18.55
C SER A 110 8.06 -7.55 17.21
N VAL A 111 7.58 -8.40 16.30
CA VAL A 111 8.16 -8.56 14.96
C VAL A 111 7.04 -8.73 13.94
N PHE A 112 7.04 -7.91 12.88
CA PHE A 112 6.04 -7.92 11.78
C PHE A 112 4.59 -7.56 12.17
N GLU A 113 4.34 -7.12 13.40
CA GLU A 113 3.00 -6.76 13.87
C GLU A 113 2.76 -5.24 13.94
N ASP A 114 3.85 -4.45 13.99
CA ASP A 114 3.78 -2.99 14.15
C ASP A 114 4.74 -2.25 13.19
N ASN A 115 4.79 -0.92 13.31
CA ASN A 115 5.60 -0.04 12.49
C ASN A 115 7.11 -0.21 12.72
N ALA A 116 7.52 -0.77 13.86
CA ALA A 116 8.91 -1.08 14.19
C ALA A 116 9.05 -2.46 14.86
N GLY A 117 10.21 -3.09 14.71
CA GLY A 117 10.55 -4.30 15.45
C GLY A 117 11.09 -3.94 16.83
N ILE A 118 10.69 -4.68 17.86
CA ILE A 118 11.11 -4.43 19.25
C ILE A 118 11.81 -5.65 19.82
N ILE A 119 12.98 -5.43 20.43
CA ILE A 119 13.78 -6.47 21.08
C ILE A 119 14.07 -6.11 22.53
N GLU A 120 14.16 -7.11 23.41
CA GLU A 120 14.67 -6.96 24.76
C GLU A 120 16.16 -6.58 24.74
N PHE A 121 16.58 -5.72 25.66
CA PHE A 121 17.99 -5.35 25.81
C PHE A 121 18.59 -5.79 27.15
N ASP A 122 18.00 -5.40 28.28
CA ASP A 122 18.58 -5.62 29.63
C ASP A 122 17.56 -6.01 30.72
N GLY A 123 16.37 -6.48 30.32
CA GLY A 123 15.27 -6.84 31.22
C GLY A 123 14.46 -5.67 31.78
N ASN A 124 14.93 -4.42 31.64
CA ASN A 124 14.16 -3.22 32.01
C ASN A 124 13.90 -2.30 30.81
N HIS A 125 14.67 -2.47 29.74
CA HIS A 125 14.58 -1.68 28.53
C HIS A 125 14.45 -2.58 27.29
N ALA A 126 13.84 -2.00 26.26
CA ALA A 126 13.73 -2.58 24.94
C ALA A 126 14.29 -1.60 23.89
N ILE A 127 14.68 -2.14 22.74
CA ILE A 127 15.13 -1.37 21.58
C ILE A 127 14.11 -1.52 20.47
N ALA A 128 13.52 -0.40 20.05
CA ALA A 128 12.75 -0.32 18.82
C ALA A 128 13.69 -0.03 17.64
N ALA A 129 13.56 -0.79 16.56
CA ALA A 129 14.38 -0.65 15.36
C ALA A 129 13.50 -0.63 14.10
N LYS A 130 13.77 0.34 13.22
CA LYS A 130 13.10 0.53 11.94
C LYS A 130 14.05 1.15 10.94
N VAL A 131 13.95 0.70 9.70
CA VAL A 131 14.65 1.30 8.56
C VAL A 131 13.64 1.49 7.43
N GLU A 132 13.66 2.67 6.83
CA GLU A 132 12.89 2.98 5.63
C GLU A 132 13.78 3.65 4.58
N THR A 133 13.24 3.81 3.38
CA THR A 133 13.91 4.50 2.29
C THR A 133 12.96 5.55 1.69
N HIS A 134 13.52 6.61 1.11
CA HIS A 134 12.72 7.66 0.46
C HIS A 134 13.25 7.99 -0.93
N ASN A 135 13.45 6.95 -1.72
CA ASN A 135 14.26 6.99 -2.95
C ASN A 135 13.64 7.89 -4.03
N HIS A 136 12.37 7.68 -4.37
CA HIS A 136 11.76 8.37 -5.51
C HIS A 136 11.64 9.89 -5.29
N PRO A 137 11.14 10.40 -4.14
CA PRO A 137 11.11 11.84 -3.91
C PRO A 137 12.50 12.45 -3.85
N SER A 138 13.47 11.78 -3.22
CA SER A 138 14.86 12.27 -3.14
C SER A 138 15.56 12.34 -4.51
N ALA A 139 15.13 11.52 -5.47
CA ALA A 139 15.65 11.59 -6.85
C ALA A 139 15.10 12.80 -7.62
N ILE A 140 13.92 13.30 -7.26
CA ILE A 140 13.28 14.47 -7.89
C ILE A 140 13.72 15.76 -7.20
N GLU A 141 13.67 15.78 -5.87
CA GLU A 141 14.04 16.91 -5.03
C GLU A 141 14.79 16.39 -3.79
N PRO A 142 16.13 16.46 -3.79
CA PRO A 142 16.95 15.78 -2.79
C PRO A 142 16.77 16.28 -1.36
N PHE A 143 16.59 17.59 -1.14
CA PHE A 143 16.60 18.14 0.21
C PHE A 143 15.32 17.78 0.97
N GLY A 144 14.16 18.02 0.37
CA GLY A 144 12.87 17.65 0.94
C GLY A 144 12.70 16.14 1.06
N GLY A 145 13.10 15.37 0.04
CA GLY A 145 13.08 13.90 0.13
C GLY A 145 13.96 13.34 1.26
N ALA A 146 15.18 13.88 1.42
CA ALA A 146 16.08 13.50 2.51
C ALA A 146 15.63 14.04 3.87
N ALA A 147 14.82 15.10 3.93
CA ALA A 147 14.28 15.62 5.18
C ALA A 147 13.04 14.84 5.66
N THR A 148 12.14 14.48 4.76
CA THR A 148 10.91 13.75 5.12
C THR A 148 11.16 12.28 5.43
N GLY A 149 12.22 11.67 4.89
CA GLY A 149 12.58 10.27 5.12
C GLY A 149 12.87 9.97 6.59
N PRO A 150 13.88 10.61 7.21
CA PRO A 150 14.17 10.47 8.64
C PRO A 150 12.97 10.88 9.50
N GLY A 151 12.23 11.92 9.11
CA GLY A 151 11.02 12.33 9.80
C GLY A 151 9.94 11.24 9.85
N GLY A 152 9.81 10.43 8.79
CA GLY A 152 8.94 9.24 8.76
C GLY A 152 9.39 8.18 9.75
N VAL A 153 10.64 7.73 9.64
CA VAL A 153 11.22 6.70 10.51
C VAL A 153 11.14 7.07 12.00
N ILE A 154 11.40 8.34 12.33
CA ILE A 154 11.27 8.82 13.72
C ILE A 154 9.83 8.66 14.23
N ARG A 155 8.82 8.97 13.40
CA ARG A 155 7.42 8.80 13.81
C ARG A 155 7.04 7.34 14.00
N ASP A 156 7.55 6.43 13.18
CA ASP A 156 7.32 4.99 13.34
C ASP A 156 7.85 4.49 14.68
N ILE A 157 9.07 4.89 15.05
CA ILE A 157 9.68 4.52 16.34
C ILE A 157 8.90 5.09 17.53
N LEU A 158 8.34 6.30 17.41
CA LEU A 158 7.56 6.94 18.47
C LEU A 158 6.13 6.40 18.59
N ALA A 159 5.66 5.67 17.58
CA ALA A 159 4.29 5.16 17.52
C ALA A 159 4.15 3.72 18.08
N VAL A 160 5.24 3.13 18.57
CA VAL A 160 5.28 1.77 19.15
C VAL A 160 5.54 1.77 20.66
#